data_AF-A0A1Y2UZ59-F1
#
_entry.id   AF-A0A1Y2UZ59-F1
#
_cell.length_a   1.000
_cell.length_b   1.000
_cell.length_c   1.000
_cell.angle_alpha   90.00
_cell.angle_beta   90.00
_cell.angle_gamma   90.00
#
_symmetry.space_group_name_H-M   'P 1'
#
loop_
_entity.id
_entity.type
_entity.pdbx_description
1 polymer ?
#
loop_
_entity_poly.entity_id
_entity_poly.type
_entity_poly.pdbx_seq_one_letter_code
_entity_poly.pdbx_strand_id
1 'polypeptide(L)'
;MVDFSKVDPVFPDKTSPAASKYHFTKAAILNRAQSALKSLYARPEKVVIVVSHSAFLRLAVSGYWYFNADYRIFDFAPVNSIEDNFQLEQHESTREKGGGLGRSWIDPIVLGSELPEEDPDNEPGAVCNGIGRGY
;
A
#
# COMPACT_ATOMS: atom_id res chain seq x y z
N MET A 1 12.67 24.69 3.33
CA MET A 1 11.20 24.62 3.12
C MET A 1 10.95 23.45 2.17
N VAL A 2 9.92 22.64 2.40
CA VAL A 2 9.61 21.48 1.55
C VAL A 2 8.76 21.94 0.36
N ASP A 3 9.11 21.52 -0.86
CA ASP A 3 8.39 21.86 -2.10
C ASP A 3 7.33 20.78 -2.41
N PHE A 4 6.06 21.19 -2.48
CA PHE A 4 4.91 20.34 -2.81
C PHE A 4 4.34 20.60 -4.21
N SER A 5 4.99 21.43 -5.04
CA SER A 5 4.46 21.81 -6.37
C SER A 5 4.27 20.64 -7.35
N LYS A 6 4.94 19.52 -7.11
CA LYS A 6 4.89 18.31 -7.94
C LYS A 6 4.02 17.19 -7.37
N VAL A 7 3.44 17.39 -6.19
CA VAL A 7 2.47 16.45 -5.66
C VAL A 7 1.06 16.93 -5.99
N ASP A 8 0.09 16.08 -5.69
CA ASP A 8 -1.31 16.44 -5.79
C ASP A 8 -1.59 17.72 -4.97
N PRO A 9 -2.25 18.74 -5.54
CA PRO A 9 -2.53 20.00 -4.83
C PRO A 9 -3.36 19.82 -3.55
N VAL A 10 -4.08 18.70 -3.42
CA VAL A 10 -4.81 18.37 -2.19
C VAL A 10 -3.86 17.94 -1.08
N PHE A 11 -2.71 17.33 -1.39
CA PHE A 11 -1.74 16.94 -0.37
C PHE A 11 -1.06 18.20 0.22
N PRO A 12 -0.82 18.29 1.55
CA PRO A 12 -0.96 17.26 2.58
C PRO A 12 -2.27 17.32 3.38
N ASP A 13 -3.35 17.90 2.84
CA ASP A 13 -4.65 17.94 3.51
C ASP A 13 -5.12 16.52 3.89
N LYS A 14 -5.72 16.42 5.07
CA LYS A 14 -6.22 15.17 5.66
C LYS A 14 -7.67 15.26 6.14
N THR A 15 -8.31 16.42 6.02
CA THR A 15 -9.63 16.66 6.63
C THR A 15 -10.70 17.05 5.62
N SER A 16 -10.34 17.67 4.48
CA SER A 16 -11.35 18.04 3.50
C SER A 16 -11.90 16.80 2.75
N PRO A 17 -13.15 16.87 2.24
CA PRO A 17 -13.69 15.81 1.38
C PRO A 17 -12.82 15.53 0.13
N ALA A 18 -12.09 16.54 -0.36
CA ALA A 18 -11.15 16.37 -1.48
C ALA A 18 -9.95 15.47 -1.12
N ALA A 19 -9.60 15.40 0.17
CA ALA A 19 -8.53 14.57 0.72
C ALA A 19 -8.95 13.12 1.00
N SER A 20 -10.22 12.74 0.77
CA SER A 20 -10.76 11.39 1.01
C SER A 20 -9.90 10.26 0.43
N LYS A 21 -9.25 10.47 -0.73
CA LYS A 21 -8.30 9.52 -1.35
C LYS A 21 -7.04 9.23 -0.51
N TYR A 22 -6.73 10.06 0.48
CA TYR A 22 -5.60 9.90 1.39
C TYR A 22 -5.98 9.32 2.75
N HIS A 23 -7.28 9.06 2.98
CA HIS A 23 -7.73 8.47 4.23
C HIS A 23 -7.15 7.05 4.40
N PHE A 24 -7.22 6.57 5.63
CA PHE A 24 -6.75 5.23 5.99
C PHE A 24 -7.84 4.16 5.83
N THR A 25 -8.95 4.48 5.15
CA THR A 25 -10.00 3.52 4.81
C THR A 25 -9.52 2.52 3.77
N LYS A 26 -10.11 1.32 3.80
CA LYS A 26 -9.80 0.21 2.90
C LYS A 26 -9.85 0.64 1.44
N ALA A 27 -10.93 1.31 1.04
CA ALA A 27 -11.09 1.81 -0.33
C ALA A 27 -9.97 2.78 -0.72
N ALA A 28 -9.65 3.76 0.14
CA ALA A 28 -8.62 4.75 -0.14
C ALA A 28 -7.22 4.12 -0.22
N ILE A 29 -6.86 3.21 0.69
CA ILE A 29 -5.55 2.56 0.68
C ILE A 29 -5.40 1.61 -0.52
N LEU A 30 -6.41 0.78 -0.83
CA LEU A 30 -6.36 -0.12 -1.99
C LEU A 30 -6.27 0.66 -3.31
N ASN A 31 -7.03 1.75 -3.46
CA ASN A 31 -6.95 2.61 -4.65
C ASN A 31 -5.56 3.25 -4.81
N ARG A 32 -4.93 3.68 -3.71
CA ARG A 32 -3.56 4.19 -3.73
C ARG A 32 -2.55 3.12 -4.12
N ALA A 33 -2.71 1.89 -3.62
CA ALA A 33 -1.85 0.77 -4.01
C ALA A 33 -1.99 0.44 -5.50
N GLN A 34 -3.21 0.40 -6.03
CA GLN A 34 -3.45 0.17 -7.46
C GLN A 34 -2.89 1.31 -8.33
N SER A 35 -3.01 2.57 -7.89
CA SER A 35 -2.39 3.71 -8.59
C SER A 35 -0.86 3.61 -8.60
N ALA A 36 -0.26 3.20 -7.48
CA ALA A 36 1.18 2.97 -7.40
C ALA A 36 1.62 1.81 -8.30
N LEU A 37 0.93 0.67 -8.25
CA LEU A 37 1.21 -0.48 -9.11
C LEU A 37 1.07 -0.13 -10.58
N LYS A 38 0.01 0.57 -10.99
CA LYS A 38 -0.15 1.07 -12.36
C LYS A 38 1.07 1.87 -12.81
N SER A 39 1.56 2.76 -11.95
CA SER A 39 2.77 3.56 -12.24
C SER A 39 4.03 2.69 -12.32
N LEU A 40 4.14 1.64 -11.50
CA LEU A 40 5.28 0.70 -11.50
C LEU A 40 5.28 -0.18 -12.74
N TYR A 41 4.12 -0.68 -13.18
CA TYR A 41 3.94 -1.46 -14.41
C TYR A 41 4.32 -0.68 -15.66
N ALA A 42 4.12 0.64 -15.66
CA ALA A 42 4.47 1.51 -16.79
C ALA A 42 5.96 1.89 -16.85
N ARG A 43 6.76 1.46 -15.87
CA ARG A 43 8.19 1.81 -15.80
C ARG A 43 9.02 1.04 -16.82
N PRO A 44 9.98 1.69 -17.51
CA PRO A 44 10.86 1.01 -18.46
C PRO A 44 12.02 0.26 -17.78
N GLU A 45 12.29 0.51 -16.50
CA GLU A 45 13.39 -0.14 -15.79
C GLU A 45 13.12 -1.63 -15.56
N LYS A 46 14.16 -2.46 -15.75
CA LYS A 46 14.08 -3.91 -15.55
C LYS A 46 13.91 -4.32 -14.09
N VAL A 47 14.38 -3.47 -13.16
CA VAL A 47 14.33 -3.71 -11.72
C VAL A 47 13.94 -2.41 -11.05
N VAL A 48 12.95 -2.46 -10.17
CA VAL A 48 12.47 -1.33 -9.39
C VAL A 48 12.56 -1.68 -7.90
N ILE A 49 13.19 -0.82 -7.12
CA ILE A 49 13.27 -0.98 -5.66
C ILE A 49 12.23 -0.04 -5.04
N VAL A 50 11.31 -0.62 -4.28
CA VAL A 50 10.27 0.12 -3.54
C VAL A 50 10.60 0.08 -2.06
N VAL A 51 10.73 1.26 -1.44
CA VAL A 51 10.88 1.41 0.01
C VAL A 51 9.60 2.03 0.55
N SER A 52 8.93 1.32 1.46
CA SER A 52 7.65 1.73 2.02
C SER A 52 7.46 1.10 3.41
N HIS A 53 6.37 1.49 4.08
CA HIS A 53 5.98 0.93 5.36
C HIS A 53 5.33 -0.46 5.19
N SER A 54 5.54 -1.30 6.21
CA SER A 54 5.08 -2.69 6.25
C SER A 54 3.58 -2.81 6.07
N ALA A 55 2.77 -1.99 6.75
CA ALA A 55 1.31 -2.07 6.64
C ALA A 55 0.79 -1.76 5.24
N PHE A 56 1.33 -0.74 4.57
CA PHE A 56 0.92 -0.43 3.20
C PHE A 56 1.27 -1.57 2.25
N LEU A 57 2.50 -2.08 2.34
CA LEU A 57 2.94 -3.19 1.51
C LEU A 57 2.12 -4.47 1.80
N ARG A 58 1.92 -4.80 3.07
CA ARG A 58 1.19 -5.98 3.53
C ARG A 58 -0.28 -5.93 3.13
N LEU A 59 -0.98 -4.86 3.51
CA LEU A 59 -2.43 -4.80 3.45
C LEU A 59 -2.96 -4.35 2.10
N ALA A 60 -2.15 -3.72 1.25
CA ALA A 60 -2.67 -3.12 0.02
C ALA A 60 -1.88 -3.45 -1.25
N VAL A 61 -0.57 -3.73 -1.15
CA VAL A 61 0.27 -3.93 -2.34
C VAL A 61 0.51 -5.41 -2.62
N SER A 62 0.99 -6.18 -1.65
CA SER A 62 1.55 -7.51 -1.89
C SER A 62 0.95 -8.64 -1.08
N GLY A 63 0.23 -8.39 0.03
CA GLY A 63 -0.40 -9.45 0.81
C GLY A 63 0.59 -10.26 1.66
N TYR A 64 1.73 -9.68 2.04
CA TYR A 64 2.76 -10.39 2.81
C TYR A 64 3.38 -9.53 3.91
N TRP A 65 3.93 -10.18 4.93
CA TRP A 65 4.57 -9.52 6.06
C TRP A 65 5.95 -8.97 5.73
N TYR A 66 6.28 -7.82 6.31
CA TYR A 66 7.58 -7.15 6.23
C TYR A 66 8.02 -6.71 7.62
N PHE A 67 9.02 -7.37 8.19
CA PHE A 67 9.71 -6.89 9.38
C PHE A 67 10.85 -5.95 9.00
N ASN A 68 11.36 -5.20 9.98
CA ASN A 68 12.31 -4.12 9.75
C ASN A 68 13.50 -4.57 8.90
N ALA A 69 13.68 -3.86 7.78
CA ALA A 69 14.72 -4.07 6.75
C ALA A 69 14.66 -5.40 5.99
N ASP A 70 13.63 -6.22 6.18
CA ASP A 70 13.40 -7.39 5.32
C ASP A 70 12.81 -6.95 3.97
N TYR A 71 12.99 -7.79 2.94
CA TYR A 71 12.55 -7.48 1.58
C TYR A 71 11.93 -8.69 0.90
N ARG A 72 11.13 -8.43 -0.14
CA ARG A 72 10.51 -9.46 -0.97
C ARG A 72 10.70 -9.10 -2.44
N ILE A 73 10.85 -10.12 -3.27
CA ILE A 73 11.00 -9.97 -4.71
C ILE A 73 9.69 -10.41 -5.36
N PHE A 74 9.20 -9.61 -6.30
CA PHE A 74 7.99 -9.88 -7.04
C PHE A 74 8.21 -9.66 -8.52
N ASP A 75 7.54 -10.49 -9.31
CA ASP A 75 7.29 -10.25 -10.72
C ASP A 75 5.90 -9.62 -10.90
N PHE A 76 5.74 -8.89 -12.00
CA PHE A 76 4.45 -8.37 -12.41
C PHE A 76 3.60 -9.50 -12.99
N ALA A 77 2.43 -9.72 -12.41
CA ALA A 77 1.44 -10.62 -12.98
C ALA A 77 0.96 -10.11 -14.35
N PRO A 78 0.59 -10.99 -15.29
CA PRO A 78 0.00 -10.56 -16.56
C PRO A 78 -1.30 -9.76 -16.36
N VAL A 79 -1.42 -8.63 -17.06
CA VAL A 79 -2.65 -7.82 -17.10
C VAL A 79 -3.35 -8.14 -18.42
N ASN A 80 -4.50 -8.82 -18.36
CA ASN A 80 -5.19 -9.31 -19.56
C ASN A 80 -6.31 -8.38 -20.02
N SER A 81 -6.78 -7.50 -19.14
CA SER A 81 -7.81 -6.50 -19.42
C SER A 81 -7.53 -5.15 -18.75
N ILE A 82 -8.19 -4.09 -19.23
CA ILE A 82 -8.11 -2.74 -18.63
C ILE A 82 -8.79 -2.70 -17.24
N GLU A 83 -9.70 -3.64 -16.98
CA GLU A 83 -10.46 -3.73 -15.73
C GLU A 83 -9.76 -4.62 -14.68
N ASP A 84 -8.70 -5.33 -15.09
CA ASP A 84 -7.94 -6.20 -14.19
C ASP A 84 -7.14 -5.34 -13.20
N ASN A 85 -7.24 -5.71 -11.92
CA ASN A 85 -6.37 -5.14 -10.91
C ASN A 85 -4.91 -5.57 -11.17
N PHE A 86 -3.97 -4.65 -10.93
CA PHE A 86 -2.55 -4.97 -10.94
C PHE A 86 -2.23 -5.88 -9.76
N GLN A 87 -1.54 -6.98 -10.03
CA GLN A 87 -1.17 -7.99 -9.04
C GLN A 87 0.35 -8.22 -9.04
N LEU A 88 0.85 -8.92 -8.02
CA LEU A 88 2.27 -9.24 -7.90
C LEU A 88 2.42 -10.73 -7.59
N GLU A 89 3.38 -11.37 -8.24
CA GLU A 89 3.72 -12.77 -7.99
C GLU A 89 5.03 -12.82 -7.21
N GLN A 90 4.99 -13.32 -5.97
CA GLN A 90 6.21 -13.37 -5.15
C GLN A 90 7.16 -14.45 -5.67
N HIS A 91 8.41 -14.05 -5.92
CA HIS A 91 9.47 -14.96 -6.33
C HIS A 91 9.81 -15.97 -5.20
N GLU A 92 9.94 -17.25 -5.57
CA GLU A 92 10.12 -18.39 -4.66
C GLU A 92 11.27 -18.18 -3.67
N SER A 93 12.39 -17.62 -4.14
CA SER A 93 13.59 -17.36 -3.33
C SER A 93 13.36 -16.53 -2.06
N THR A 94 12.31 -15.71 -2.05
CA THR A 94 11.91 -14.91 -0.87
C THR A 94 10.61 -15.41 -0.24
N ARG A 95 9.77 -16.15 -0.97
CA ARG A 95 8.49 -16.65 -0.48
C ARG A 95 8.68 -17.68 0.63
N GLU A 96 9.50 -18.69 0.39
CA GLU A 96 9.67 -19.84 1.31
C GLU A 96 10.36 -19.47 2.63
N LYS A 97 11.10 -18.37 2.64
CA LYS A 97 11.86 -17.91 3.80
C LYS A 97 11.13 -16.85 4.62
N GLY A 98 10.03 -16.31 4.09
CA GLY A 98 9.35 -15.17 4.70
C GLY A 98 10.11 -13.85 4.48
N GLY A 99 10.77 -13.70 3.33
CA GLY A 99 11.59 -12.55 2.98
C GLY A 99 13.03 -12.92 2.64
N GLY A 100 13.77 -12.00 2.03
CA GLY A 100 15.16 -12.21 1.63
C GLY A 100 16.13 -12.28 2.79
N LEU A 101 15.78 -11.72 3.96
CA LEU A 101 16.51 -11.92 5.22
C LEU A 101 15.90 -13.05 6.08
N GLY A 102 14.76 -13.61 5.67
CA GLY A 102 14.05 -14.67 6.37
C GLY A 102 13.52 -14.26 7.75
N ARG A 103 13.13 -13.00 7.92
CA ARG A 103 12.69 -12.47 9.23
C ARG A 103 11.18 -12.35 9.34
N SER A 104 10.50 -12.11 8.23
CA SER A 104 9.06 -11.89 8.22
C SER A 104 8.29 -13.21 8.16
N TRP A 105 6.99 -13.18 8.43
CA TRP A 105 6.16 -14.38 8.34
C TRP A 105 5.94 -14.82 6.90
N ILE A 106 5.81 -16.14 6.71
CA ILE A 106 5.59 -16.75 5.38
C ILE A 106 4.12 -16.60 4.96
N ASP A 107 3.20 -16.68 5.92
CA ASP A 107 1.77 -16.72 5.65
C ASP A 107 1.28 -15.48 4.90
N PRO A 108 0.51 -15.66 3.81
CA PRO A 108 -0.11 -14.55 3.11
C PRO A 108 -1.25 -13.96 3.92
N ILE A 109 -1.60 -12.71 3.62
CA ILE A 109 -2.79 -12.05 4.13
C ILE A 109 -3.64 -11.53 2.97
N VAL A 110 -4.95 -11.55 3.17
CA VAL A 110 -5.90 -11.01 2.20
C VAL A 110 -5.79 -9.49 2.19
N LEU A 111 -5.63 -8.90 1.00
CA LEU A 111 -5.55 -7.45 0.86
C LEU A 111 -6.80 -6.78 1.43
N GLY A 112 -6.59 -5.75 2.25
CA GLY A 112 -7.63 -4.96 2.89
C GLY A 112 -8.36 -5.64 4.06
N SER A 113 -7.95 -6.84 4.51
CA SER A 113 -8.67 -7.58 5.57
C SER A 113 -8.64 -6.89 6.94
N GLU A 114 -7.62 -6.09 7.23
CA GLU A 114 -7.43 -5.39 8.50
C GLU A 114 -7.64 -3.88 8.39
N LEU A 115 -8.15 -3.42 7.24
CA LEU A 115 -8.39 -1.99 6.99
C LEU A 115 -9.85 -1.63 7.35
N PRO A 116 -10.08 -0.43 7.92
CA PRO A 116 -11.41 0.02 8.24
C PRO A 116 -12.21 0.32 6.97
N GLU A 117 -13.48 -0.07 6.92
CA GLU A 117 -14.34 0.19 5.75
C GLU A 117 -14.65 1.69 5.62
N GLU A 118 -14.94 2.35 6.74
CA GLU A 118 -15.27 3.77 6.83
C GLU A 118 -14.27 4.53 7.70
N ASP A 119 -14.24 5.85 7.56
CA ASP A 119 -13.39 6.69 8.38
C ASP A 119 -14.03 6.91 9.76
N PRO A 120 -13.46 6.35 10.84
CA PRO A 120 -14.03 6.48 12.18
C PRO A 120 -14.05 7.92 12.69
N ASP A 121 -13.26 8.84 12.11
CA ASP A 121 -13.27 10.25 12.48
C ASP A 121 -14.41 11.04 11.80
N ASN A 122 -15.17 10.41 10.89
CA ASN A 122 -16.29 11.02 10.18
C ASN A 122 -17.67 10.62 10.76
N GLU A 123 -17.68 9.89 11.89
CA GLU A 123 -18.88 9.64 12.71
C GLU A 123 -19.35 10.95 13.39
N PRO A 124 -20.65 11.29 13.37
CA PRO A 124 -21.16 12.48 14.06
C PRO A 124 -20.98 12.34 15.58
N GLY A 125 -19.87 12.88 16.09
CA GLY A 125 -19.48 12.83 17.51
C GLY A 125 -18.09 12.26 17.80
N ALA A 126 -17.34 11.83 16.78
CA ALA A 126 -15.96 11.35 16.97
C ALA A 126 -15.00 12.51 17.30
N VAL A 127 -14.27 12.37 18.41
CA VAL A 127 -13.19 13.28 18.78
C VAL A 127 -11.95 12.86 17.99
N CYS A 128 -11.50 13.72 17.07
CA CYS A 128 -10.23 13.58 16.36
C CYS A 128 -9.06 13.54 17.36
N ASN A 129 -8.76 12.36 17.88
CA ASN A 129 -7.52 12.12 18.61
C ASN A 129 -6.46 11.85 17.55
N GLY A 130 -5.68 12.87 17.19
CA GLY A 130 -4.65 12.87 16.13
C GLY A 130 -3.49 11.87 16.30
N ILE A 131 -3.73 10.76 16.97
CA ILE A 131 -2.90 9.57 17.05
C ILE A 131 -3.47 8.59 16.03
N GLY A 132 -3.05 8.73 14.77
CA GLY A 132 -3.28 7.68 13.78
C GLY A 132 -2.79 6.37 14.39
N ARG A 133 -3.70 5.40 14.56
CA ARG A 133 -3.30 4.05 14.99
C ARG A 133 -2.29 3.57 13.97
N GLY A 134 -1.02 3.50 14.39
CA GLY A 134 0.05 2.98 13.57
C GLY A 134 -0.30 1.55 13.22
N TYR A 135 -0.67 1.33 11.96
CA TYR A 135 -0.71 0.02 11.34
C TYR A 135 0.71 -0.31 10.87
#